data_AF-A0A956D348-F1
#
_entry.id   AF-A0A956D348-F1
#
_cell.length_a   1.000
_cell.length_b   1.000
_cell.length_c   1.000
_cell.angle_alpha   90.00
_cell.angle_beta   90.00
_cell.angle_gamma   90.00
#
_symmetry.space_group_name_H-M   'P 1'
#
loop_
_entity.id
_entity.type
_entity.pdbx_description
1 polymer ?
#
loop_
_entity_poly.entity_id
_entity_poly.type
_entity_poly.pdbx_seq_one_letter_code
_entity_poly.pdbx_strand_id
1 'polypeptide(L)'
;MSATFITGGTGYLGSYVVADLIERGTFDTLYLMSRTGGEGGVEKLWKAMQLHWSAERFYAELPKLVLVEGDLHAPGLGLSSRDRERLAKECDSVLHVAASLNRKSDKACFNANLRGTLSV
;
A
#
# COMPACT_ATOMS: atom_id res chain seq x y z
N MET A 1 7.23 -12.26 14.04
CA MET A 1 7.21 -11.70 12.68
C MET A 1 6.36 -10.46 12.71
N SER A 2 6.84 -9.33 12.19
CA SER A 2 6.06 -8.09 12.14
C SER A 2 5.61 -7.81 10.71
N ALA A 3 4.30 -7.59 10.52
CA ALA A 3 3.72 -7.32 9.22
C ALA A 3 2.82 -6.09 9.26
N THR A 4 3.03 -5.18 8.32
CA THR A 4 2.30 -3.91 8.26
C THR A 4 1.44 -3.85 7.01
N PHE A 5 0.17 -3.49 7.19
CA PHE A 5 -0.71 -3.11 6.08
C PHE A 5 -0.55 -1.64 5.74
N ILE A 6 -0.20 -1.33 4.49
CA ILE A 6 0.05 0.02 4.00
C ILE A 6 -0.91 0.34 2.89
N THR A 7 -1.67 1.43 3.06
CA THR A 7 -2.41 2.04 1.96
C THR A 7 -1.58 3.17 1.36
N GLY A 8 -1.60 3.30 0.03
CA GLY A 8 -0.91 4.39 -0.65
C GLY A 8 0.60 4.19 -0.83
N GLY A 9 1.13 2.98 -0.62
CA GLY A 9 2.57 2.66 -0.78
C GLY A 9 3.13 2.88 -2.20
N THR A 10 2.25 3.01 -3.22
CA THR A 10 2.64 3.36 -4.60
C THR A 10 2.51 4.86 -4.91
N GLY A 11 2.08 5.68 -3.95
CA GLY A 11 2.05 7.13 -4.06
C GLY A 11 3.41 7.76 -3.80
N TYR A 12 3.54 9.07 -4.06
CA TYR A 12 4.81 9.79 -3.87
C TYR A 12 5.35 9.66 -2.45
N LEU A 13 4.62 10.10 -1.42
CA LEU A 13 5.07 9.97 -0.02
C LEU A 13 5.14 8.49 0.42
N GLY A 14 4.15 7.68 0.03
CA GLY A 14 4.09 6.28 0.40
C GLY A 14 5.28 5.46 -0.09
N SER A 15 5.88 5.82 -1.23
CA SER A 15 7.05 5.10 -1.74
C SER A 15 8.30 5.35 -0.88
N TYR A 16 8.49 6.57 -0.37
CA TYR A 16 9.54 6.86 0.62
C TYR A 16 9.31 6.10 1.92
N VAL A 17 8.05 6.03 2.38
CA VAL A 17 7.70 5.26 3.58
C VAL A 17 8.07 3.79 3.38
N VAL A 18 7.64 3.15 2.29
CA VAL A 18 7.99 1.76 1.99
C VAL A 18 9.51 1.55 1.94
N ALA A 19 10.25 2.45 1.27
CA ALA A 19 11.69 2.36 1.17
C ALA A 19 12.40 2.46 2.53
N ASP A 20 11.98 3.41 3.38
CA ASP A 20 12.53 3.62 4.72
C ASP A 20 12.24 2.43 5.66
N LEU A 21 11.03 1.85 5.60
CA LEU A 21 10.69 0.67 6.41
C LEU A 21 11.52 -0.56 6.04
N ILE A 22 11.82 -0.75 4.75
CA ILE A 22 12.70 -1.82 4.28
C ILE A 22 14.15 -1.56 4.71
N GLU A 23 14.64 -0.32 4.59
CA GLU A 23 16.01 0.05 4.98
C GLU A 23 16.26 -0.18 6.47
N ARG A 24 15.29 0.14 7.32
CA ARG A 24 15.39 -0.06 8.78
C ARG A 24 15.35 -1.54 9.18
N GLY A 25 14.87 -2.43 8.30
CA GLY A 25 14.74 -3.86 8.59
C GLY A 25 13.76 -4.17 9.74
N THR A 26 12.80 -3.28 9.99
CA THR A 26 11.89 -3.38 11.15
C THR A 26 10.68 -4.30 10.92
N PHE A 27 10.51 -4.83 9.71
CA PHE A 27 9.37 -5.67 9.33
C PHE A 27 9.81 -6.86 8.47
N ASP A 28 9.05 -7.95 8.56
CA ASP A 28 9.25 -9.13 7.73
C ASP A 28 8.43 -9.07 6.44
N THR A 29 7.25 -8.42 6.48
CA THR A 29 6.33 -8.35 5.34
C THR A 29 5.57 -7.03 5.33
N LEU A 30 5.51 -6.38 4.17
CA LEU A 30 4.67 -5.21 3.93
C LEU A 30 3.53 -5.61 2.99
N TYR A 31 2.31 -5.50 3.48
CA TYR A 31 1.10 -5.67 2.69
C TYR A 31 0.72 -4.34 2.06
N LEU A 32 0.89 -4.19 0.75
CA LEU A 32 0.64 -2.93 0.05
C LEU A 32 -0.69 -2.97 -0.69
N MET A 33 -1.64 -2.13 -0.30
CA MET A 33 -2.90 -2.01 -1.02
C MET A 33 -2.70 -1.37 -2.39
N SER A 34 -3.17 -2.04 -3.43
CA SER A 34 -3.14 -1.58 -4.81
C SER A 34 -4.49 -1.81 -5.47
N ARG A 35 -4.91 -0.91 -6.36
CA ARG A 35 -6.11 -1.09 -7.19
C ARG A 35 -5.92 -2.11 -8.33
N THR A 36 -4.67 -2.55 -8.54
CA THR A 36 -4.27 -3.47 -9.60
C THR A 36 -3.32 -4.50 -9.00
N GLY A 37 -3.63 -5.78 -9.14
CA GLY A 37 -2.79 -6.91 -8.74
C GLY A 37 -2.02 -7.52 -9.91
N GLY A 38 -1.46 -8.71 -9.68
CA GLY A 38 -0.68 -9.45 -10.67
C GLY A 38 0.51 -8.65 -11.22
N GLU A 39 0.86 -8.90 -12.49
CA GLU A 39 1.97 -8.23 -13.17
C GLU A 39 1.78 -6.71 -13.24
N GLY A 40 0.56 -6.22 -13.51
CA GLY A 40 0.29 -4.79 -13.56
C GLY A 40 0.46 -4.11 -12.20
N GLY A 41 0.17 -4.81 -11.11
CA GLY A 41 0.48 -4.36 -9.76
C GLY A 41 1.98 -4.26 -9.50
N VAL A 42 2.76 -5.27 -9.91
CA VAL A 42 4.23 -5.26 -9.77
C VAL A 42 4.86 -4.17 -10.62
N GLU A 43 4.40 -3.97 -11.85
CA GLU A 43 4.87 -2.88 -12.72
C GLU A 43 4.61 -1.50 -12.10
N LYS A 44 3.42 -1.32 -11.51
CA LYS A 44 3.08 -0.09 -10.80
C LYS A 44 3.94 0.11 -9.55
N LEU A 45 4.21 -0.95 -8.80
CA LEU A 45 5.09 -0.90 -7.64
C LEU A 45 6.51 -0.55 -8.07
N TRP A 46 7.04 -1.16 -9.13
CA TRP A 46 8.34 -0.82 -9.70
C TRP A 46 8.43 0.66 -10.08
N LYS A 47 7.44 1.19 -10.79
CA LYS A 47 7.37 2.63 -11.14
C LYS A 47 7.42 3.54 -9.92
N ALA A 48 6.89 3.11 -8.78
CA ALA A 48 6.97 3.87 -7.52
C ALA A 48 8.33 3.71 -6.82
N MET A 49 8.94 2.52 -6.90
CA MET A 49 10.17 2.17 -6.20
C MET A 49 11.46 2.57 -6.94
N GLN A 50 11.42 2.75 -8.26
CA GLN A 50 12.60 3.07 -9.07
C GLN A 50 13.26 4.42 -8.72
N LEU A 51 12.58 5.29 -7.95
CA LEU A 51 13.18 6.51 -7.40
C LEU A 51 14.11 6.24 -6.21
N HIS A 52 13.97 5.07 -5.57
CA HIS A 52 14.65 4.69 -4.34
C HIS A 52 15.66 3.57 -4.56
N TRP A 53 15.38 2.65 -5.49
CA TRP A 53 16.13 1.42 -5.69
C TRP A 53 16.49 1.17 -7.15
N SER A 54 17.59 0.45 -7.36
CA SER A 54 17.89 -0.18 -8.65
C SER A 54 16.92 -1.35 -8.92
N ALA A 55 16.86 -1.81 -10.17
CA ALA A 55 16.02 -2.94 -10.54
C ALA A 55 16.44 -4.21 -9.78
N GLU A 56 17.76 -4.44 -9.63
CA GLU A 56 18.32 -5.58 -8.92
C GLU A 56 17.87 -5.58 -7.45
N ARG A 57 17.97 -4.43 -6.77
CA ARG A 57 17.50 -4.29 -5.39
C ARG A 57 15.99 -4.48 -5.28
N PHE A 58 15.22 -3.90 -6.20
CA PHE A 58 13.76 -4.07 -6.20
C PHE A 58 13.35 -5.54 -6.26
N TYR A 59 13.91 -6.32 -7.20
CA TYR A 59 13.59 -7.74 -7.31
C TYR A 59 14.09 -8.57 -6.11
N ALA A 60 15.19 -8.16 -5.46
CA ALA A 60 15.66 -8.80 -4.24
C ALA A 60 14.72 -8.57 -3.05
N GLU A 61 14.12 -7.39 -2.94
CA GLU A 61 13.19 -7.03 -1.85
C GLU A 61 11.72 -7.39 -2.15
N LEU A 62 11.36 -7.62 -3.41
CA LEU A 62 10.01 -7.92 -3.85
C LEU A 62 9.29 -9.02 -3.04
N PRO A 63 9.95 -10.12 -2.59
CA PRO A 63 9.30 -11.12 -1.76
C PRO A 63 8.74 -10.61 -0.42
N LYS A 64 9.26 -9.49 0.10
CA LYS A 64 8.77 -8.84 1.33
C LYS A 64 7.57 -7.91 1.05
N LEU A 65 7.26 -7.63 -0.21
CA LEU A 65 6.24 -6.68 -0.64
C LEU A 65 5.04 -7.43 -1.24
N VAL A 66 4.02 -7.67 -0.42
CA VAL A 66 2.82 -8.41 -0.84
C VAL A 66 1.75 -7.43 -1.30
N LEU A 67 1.43 -7.43 -2.60
CA LEU A 67 0.32 -6.63 -3.12
C LEU A 67 -1.02 -7.25 -2.72
N VAL A 68 -1.92 -6.41 -2.23
CA VAL A 68 -3.31 -6.78 -1.94
C VAL A 68 -4.23 -5.88 -2.76
N GLU A 69 -5.15 -6.50 -3.50
CA GLU A 69 -6.11 -5.75 -4.31
C GLU A 69 -7.15 -5.07 -3.41
N GLY A 70 -7.32 -3.76 -3.58
CA GLY A 70 -8.28 -2.98 -2.82
C GLY A 70 -8.50 -1.58 -3.37
N ASP A 71 -9.61 -0.98 -2.97
CA ASP A 71 -10.01 0.39 -3.29
C ASP A 71 -10.53 1.10 -2.05
N LEU A 72 -9.89 2.23 -1.71
CA LEU A 72 -10.25 3.07 -0.58
C LEU A 72 -11.68 3.64 -0.69
N HIS A 73 -12.24 3.70 -1.90
CA HIS A 73 -13.60 4.18 -2.13
C HIS A 73 -14.66 3.09 -2.02
N ALA A 74 -14.26 1.82 -1.94
CA ALA A 74 -15.17 0.70 -1.85
C ALA A 74 -15.46 0.31 -0.38
N PRO A 75 -16.65 -0.21 -0.06
CA PRO A 75 -16.94 -0.78 1.25
C PRO A 75 -15.91 -1.85 1.63
N GLY A 76 -15.45 -1.84 2.88
CA GLY A 76 -14.44 -2.79 3.36
C GLY A 76 -13.12 -2.72 2.59
N LEU A 77 -12.77 -1.53 2.08
CA LEU A 77 -11.59 -1.28 1.25
C LEU A 77 -11.57 -2.07 -0.07
N GLY A 78 -12.71 -2.62 -0.50
CA GLY A 78 -12.79 -3.49 -1.68
C GLY A 78 -11.98 -4.79 -1.56
N LEU A 79 -11.57 -5.16 -0.34
CA LEU A 79 -10.79 -6.36 -0.07
C LEU A 79 -11.67 -7.60 -0.27
N SER A 80 -11.07 -8.66 -0.82
CA SER A 80 -11.69 -9.98 -0.78
C SER A 80 -11.83 -10.44 0.68
N SER A 81 -12.82 -11.28 0.99
CA SER A 81 -12.97 -11.84 2.34
C SER A 81 -11.72 -12.58 2.80
N ARG A 82 -11.04 -13.26 1.87
CA ARG A 82 -9.79 -13.99 2.11
C ARG A 82 -8.66 -13.04 2.48
N ASP A 83 -8.45 -11.97 1.72
CA ASP A 83 -7.39 -11.01 1.99
C ASP A 83 -7.66 -10.24 3.28
N ARG A 84 -8.92 -9.90 3.54
CA ARG A 84 -9.32 -9.26 4.80
C ARG A 84 -9.03 -10.13 6.02
N GLU A 85 -9.36 -11.42 5.96
CA GLU A 85 -9.06 -12.36 7.04
C GLU A 85 -7.55 -12.53 7.22
N ARG A 86 -6.81 -12.65 6.11
CA ARG A 86 -5.35 -12.74 6.13
C ARG A 86 -4.70 -11.51 6.78
N LEU A 87 -5.09 -10.32 6.35
CA LEU A 87 -4.58 -9.06 6.91
C LEU A 87 -4.90 -8.96 8.40
N ALA A 88 -6.13 -9.28 8.81
CA ALA A 88 -6.53 -9.25 10.22
C ALA A 88 -5.76 -10.26 11.09
N LYS A 89 -5.32 -11.38 10.52
CA LYS A 89 -4.57 -12.43 11.22
C LYS A 89 -3.08 -12.13 11.29
N GLU A 90 -2.51 -11.58 10.23
CA GLU A 90 -1.06 -11.48 10.06
C GLU A 90 -0.50 -10.08 10.37
N CYS A 91 -1.27 -9.01 10.14
CA CYS A 91 -0.79 -7.66 10.37
C CYS A 91 -0.93 -7.26 11.83
N ASP A 92 0.14 -6.69 12.39
CA ASP A 92 0.15 -6.09 13.72
C ASP A 92 0.00 -4.55 13.67
N SER A 93 0.15 -3.97 12.48
CA SER A 93 0.25 -2.53 12.27
C SER A 93 -0.47 -2.11 10.98
N VAL A 94 -0.99 -0.89 10.98
CA VAL A 94 -1.54 -0.24 9.78
C VAL A 94 -0.91 1.14 9.59
N LEU A 95 -0.43 1.41 8.38
CA LEU A 95 0.01 2.73 7.94
C LEU A 95 -0.90 3.25 6.82
N HIS A 96 -1.73 4.23 7.17
CA HIS A 96 -2.63 4.87 6.22
C HIS A 96 -1.99 6.10 5.59
N VAL A 97 -1.39 5.94 4.40
CA VAL A 97 -0.73 7.03 3.66
C VAL A 97 -1.53 7.46 2.43
N ALA A 98 -2.52 6.66 2.01
CA ALA A 98 -3.35 6.97 0.86
C ALA A 98 -4.17 8.25 1.10
N ALA A 99 -3.98 9.25 0.24
CA ALA A 99 -4.76 10.48 0.23
C ALA A 99 -4.91 11.02 -1.19
N SER A 100 -6.00 11.75 -1.43
CA SER A 100 -6.17 12.59 -2.60
C SER A 100 -5.71 14.00 -2.30
N LEU A 101 -4.79 14.53 -3.12
CA LEU A 101 -4.32 15.92 -3.10
C LEU A 101 -5.04 16.76 -4.16
N ASN A 102 -6.23 16.34 -4.59
CA ASN A 102 -6.95 16.99 -5.67
C ASN A 102 -7.42 18.39 -5.26
N ARG A 103 -6.71 19.42 -5.72
CA ARG A 103 -7.02 20.84 -5.45
C ARG A 103 -8.25 21.36 -6.20
N LYS A 104 -8.86 20.56 -7.06
CA LYS A 104 -10.03 20.94 -7.89
C LYS A 104 -11.33 20.28 -7.43
N SER A 105 -11.30 19.37 -6.46
CA SER A 105 -12.49 18.63 -6.04
C SER A 105 -12.47 18.26 -4.56
N ASP A 106 -13.22 19.03 -3.77
CA ASP A 106 -13.43 18.73 -2.36
C ASP A 106 -14.13 17.39 -2.16
N LYS A 107 -15.03 17.01 -3.08
CA LYS A 107 -15.70 15.69 -3.07
C LYS A 107 -14.68 14.54 -3.19
N ALA A 108 -13.69 14.67 -4.06
CA ALA A 108 -12.65 13.65 -4.21
C ALA A 108 -11.79 13.55 -2.95
N CYS A 109 -11.40 14.69 -2.37
CA CYS A 109 -10.67 14.75 -1.11
C CYS A 109 -11.49 14.20 0.06
N PHE A 110 -12.76 14.53 0.16
CA PHE A 110 -13.66 14.02 1.20
C PHE A 110 -13.81 12.49 1.13
N ASN A 111 -14.03 11.95 -0.07
CA ASN A 111 -14.17 10.51 -0.27
C ASN A 111 -12.86 9.75 0.02
N ALA A 112 -11.70 10.28 -0.36
CA ALA A 112 -10.42 9.62 -0.10
C ALA A 112 -9.97 9.81 1.36
N ASN A 113 -9.95 11.06 1.83
CA ASN A 113 -9.22 11.45 3.03
C ASN A 113 -10.08 11.39 4.30
N LEU A 114 -11.41 11.37 4.19
CA LEU A 114 -12.29 11.17 5.35
C LEU A 114 -12.92 9.78 5.30
N ARG A 115 -13.69 9.49 4.25
CA ARG A 115 -14.39 8.19 4.14
C ARG A 115 -13.42 7.03 4.03
N GLY A 116 -12.31 7.23 3.33
CA GLY A 116 -11.22 6.25 3.26
C GLY A 116 -10.65 5.95 4.65
N THR A 117 -10.32 6.99 5.43
CA THR A 117 -9.83 6.81 6.80
C THR A 117 -10.82 6.11 7.71
N LEU A 118 -12.13 6.34 7.57
CA LEU A 118 -13.15 5.61 8.32
C LEU A 118 -13.26 4.12 7.94
N SER A 119 -12.74 3.74 6.77
CA SER A 119 -12.80 2.37 6.27
C SER A 119 -11.56 1.54 6.59
N VAL A 120 -10.45 2.20 6.92
CA VAL A 120 -9.18 1.59 7.36
C VAL A 120 -9.23 1.31 8.86
#